data_AF-A0A9K3HLP1-F1
#
_entry.id   AF-A0A9K3HLP1-F1
#
_cell.length_a   1.000
_cell.length_b   1.000
_cell.length_c   1.000
_cell.angle_alpha   90.00
_cell.angle_beta   90.00
_cell.angle_gamma   90.00
#
_symmetry.space_group_name_H-M   'P 1'
#
loop_
_entity.id
_entity.type
_entity.pdbx_description
1 polymer ?
#
loop_
_entity_poly.entity_id
_entity_poly.type
_entity_poly.pdbx_seq_one_letter_code
_entity_poly.pdbx_strand_id
1 'polypeptide(L)'
;MVNQLDRFNNIVTGPLHVALTTRLRSVHQCTLEFYSTFIFSSRRDPFDHEAVEFRCGGTTYRTSMAQFGSIIGLYKDEEAGNEENTGGLRDLDATERQAAWAQIGEGIYNSSSTKSTKLRDPLYRYIHRLLTYSLNQRHDSSGVVGVRDLVVLHCIHNRKPLDVPYLLLRNMHLNRLASAPTPIFFGGWVYRLFKHFANIPKSFERSPWSGRVDYHICRAMNLLYEAEDGTVSFQRTQGYAWNPQEALVLHAPPPQYQYPPQGEQGQSSSQ
;
A
#
# COMPACT_ATOMS: atom_id res chain seq x y z
N MET A 1 -2.79 0.13 27.81
CA MET A 1 -2.99 -0.35 26.42
C MET A 1 -2.39 0.66 25.47
N VAL A 2 -1.51 0.25 24.57
CA VAL A 2 -1.11 1.14 23.46
C VAL A 2 -2.30 1.22 22.50
N ASN A 3 -2.81 2.42 22.29
CA ASN A 3 -3.90 2.67 21.35
C ASN A 3 -3.47 2.26 19.94
N GLN A 4 -4.19 1.31 19.34
CA GLN A 4 -3.86 0.79 18.00
C GLN A 4 -4.05 1.82 16.91
N LEU A 5 -4.97 2.77 17.11
CA LEU A 5 -5.13 3.89 16.21
C LEU A 5 -3.89 4.78 16.22
N ASP A 6 -3.30 5.01 17.39
CA ASP A 6 -2.06 5.79 17.50
C ASP A 6 -0.89 5.05 16.86
N ARG A 7 -0.75 3.73 17.07
CA ARG A 7 0.26 2.93 16.34
C ARG A 7 0.07 2.99 14.84
N PHE A 8 -1.17 2.84 14.36
CA PHE A 8 -1.51 2.93 12.93
C PHE A 8 -1.12 4.29 12.37
N ASN A 9 -1.57 5.37 13.00
CA ASN A 9 -1.24 6.75 12.58
C ASN A 9 0.26 7.03 12.66
N ASN A 10 0.97 6.38 13.59
CA ASN A 10 2.41 6.52 13.72
C ASN A 10 3.17 5.81 12.60
N ILE A 11 2.74 4.64 12.11
CA ILE A 11 3.48 3.86 11.11
C ILE A 11 2.98 4.05 9.67
N VAL A 12 1.72 4.45 9.51
CA VAL A 12 1.11 4.79 8.22
C VAL A 12 0.96 6.30 8.16
N THR A 13 1.85 6.95 7.42
CA THR A 13 1.93 8.42 7.34
C THR A 13 1.80 8.93 5.90
N GLY A 14 1.68 10.26 5.76
CA GLY A 14 1.77 10.94 4.48
C GLY A 14 0.76 10.46 3.43
N PRO A 15 1.18 10.30 2.17
CA PRO A 15 0.29 9.90 1.07
C PRO A 15 -0.39 8.54 1.30
N LEU A 16 0.31 7.62 1.97
CA LEU A 16 -0.22 6.29 2.23
C LEU A 16 -1.37 6.35 3.24
N HIS A 17 -1.24 7.19 4.27
CA HIS A 17 -2.33 7.42 5.21
C HIS A 17 -3.56 7.97 4.49
N VAL A 18 -3.40 8.98 3.64
CA VAL A 18 -4.49 9.54 2.84
C VAL A 18 -5.12 8.45 1.97
N ALA A 19 -4.31 7.63 1.31
CA ALA A 19 -4.81 6.59 0.43
C ALA A 19 -5.59 5.49 1.15
N LEU A 20 -5.21 5.12 2.38
CA LEU A 20 -5.88 4.09 3.17
C LEU A 20 -7.07 4.61 3.98
N THR A 21 -7.12 5.91 4.27
CA THR A 21 -8.10 6.50 5.20
C THR A 21 -9.07 7.49 4.56
N THR A 22 -9.02 7.70 3.24
CA THR A 22 -9.97 8.56 2.51
C THR A 22 -11.20 7.79 2.03
N ARG A 23 -12.41 8.36 2.16
CA ARG A 23 -13.64 7.80 1.54
C ARG A 23 -13.87 8.55 0.25
N LEU A 24 -13.98 7.81 -0.86
CA LEU A 24 -14.09 8.41 -2.18
C LEU A 24 -15.40 8.01 -2.84
N ARG A 25 -16.08 9.02 -3.39
CA ARG A 25 -17.22 8.83 -4.26
C ARG A 25 -16.68 8.44 -5.63
N SER A 26 -17.24 7.41 -6.25
CA SER A 26 -16.97 7.10 -7.65
C SER A 26 -18.13 7.57 -8.51
N VAL A 27 -17.86 7.89 -9.78
CA VAL A 27 -18.88 8.13 -10.80
C VAL A 27 -18.56 7.24 -11.99
N HIS A 28 -19.52 6.41 -12.40
CA HIS A 28 -19.30 5.37 -13.39
C HIS A 28 -18.86 5.94 -14.75
N GLN A 29 -19.52 6.99 -15.23
CA GLN A 29 -19.23 7.63 -16.51
C GLN A 29 -17.80 8.19 -16.56
N CYS A 30 -17.36 8.86 -15.48
CA CYS A 30 -15.99 9.38 -15.35
C CYS A 30 -14.97 8.23 -15.38
N THR A 31 -15.28 7.15 -14.66
CA THR A 31 -14.43 5.96 -14.59
C THR A 31 -14.27 5.32 -15.98
N LEU A 32 -15.36 5.15 -16.72
CA LEU A 32 -15.32 4.57 -18.07
C LEU A 32 -14.50 5.44 -19.04
N GLU A 33 -14.74 6.74 -19.06
CA GLU A 33 -14.00 7.66 -19.94
C GLU A 33 -12.49 7.59 -19.66
N PHE A 34 -12.11 7.68 -18.37
CA PHE A 34 -10.72 7.58 -17.95
C PHE A 34 -10.10 6.25 -18.42
N TYR A 35 -10.66 5.10 -18.04
CA TYR A 35 -10.05 3.80 -18.34
C TYR A 35 -10.02 3.48 -19.85
N SER A 36 -10.93 4.04 -20.64
CA SER A 36 -10.91 3.87 -22.10
C SER A 36 -9.74 4.58 -22.79
N THR A 37 -9.16 5.59 -22.14
CA THR A 37 -8.13 6.48 -22.73
C THR A 37 -6.84 6.53 -21.92
N PHE A 38 -6.84 6.00 -20.69
CA PHE A 38 -5.73 6.10 -19.74
C PHE A 38 -4.47 5.37 -20.22
N ILE A 39 -3.36 6.11 -20.33
CA ILE A 39 -2.03 5.60 -20.65
C ILE A 39 -1.10 5.98 -19.50
N PHE A 40 -0.25 5.03 -19.11
CA PHE A 40 0.76 5.23 -18.06
C PHE A 40 2.10 4.66 -18.49
N SER A 41 3.14 5.48 -18.40
CA SER A 41 4.52 5.12 -18.72
C SER A 41 5.36 5.00 -17.46
N SER A 42 5.45 3.79 -16.90
CA SER A 42 6.09 3.54 -15.60
C SER A 42 7.62 3.68 -15.56
N ARG A 43 8.27 3.98 -16.69
CA ARG A 43 9.74 4.11 -16.82
C ARG A 43 10.20 5.56 -16.97
N ARG A 44 9.29 6.53 -16.88
CA ARG A 44 9.60 7.96 -16.99
C ARG A 44 9.96 8.55 -15.64
N ASP A 45 10.61 9.70 -15.68
CA ASP A 45 10.87 10.52 -14.51
C ASP A 45 9.54 10.92 -13.82
N PRO A 46 9.45 10.95 -12.49
CA PRO A 46 8.23 11.33 -11.76
C PRO A 46 7.66 12.71 -12.13
N PHE A 47 8.48 13.61 -12.67
CA PHE A 47 8.10 14.96 -13.09
C PHE A 47 7.88 15.08 -14.61
N ASP A 48 8.08 14.01 -15.39
CA ASP A 48 7.79 14.01 -16.82
C ASP A 48 6.27 14.14 -17.06
N HIS A 49 5.85 15.26 -17.65
CA HIS A 49 4.43 15.56 -17.91
C HIS A 49 3.77 14.63 -18.93
N GLU A 50 4.55 13.81 -19.64
CA GLU A 50 4.06 12.82 -20.59
C GLU A 50 3.96 11.41 -19.95
N ALA A 51 4.16 11.30 -18.64
CA ALA A 51 4.08 10.03 -17.92
C ALA A 51 2.66 9.47 -17.81
N VAL A 52 1.65 10.35 -17.73
CA VAL A 52 0.24 10.00 -17.57
C VAL A 52 -0.59 10.76 -18.60
N GLU A 53 -1.37 10.05 -19.41
CA GLU A 53 -2.31 10.62 -20.38
C GLU A 53 -3.71 10.02 -20.17
N PHE A 54 -4.75 10.84 -20.25
CA PHE A 54 -6.14 10.39 -20.14
C PHE A 54 -7.10 11.44 -20.71
N ARG A 55 -8.35 11.03 -20.95
CA ARG A 55 -9.44 11.95 -21.28
C ARG A 55 -10.32 12.23 -20.07
N CYS A 56 -10.75 13.47 -19.93
CA CYS A 56 -11.66 13.91 -18.89
C CYS A 56 -12.65 14.93 -19.49
N GLY A 57 -13.95 14.64 -19.45
CA GLY A 57 -14.98 15.56 -19.95
C GLY A 57 -14.86 15.84 -21.45
N GLY A 58 -14.35 14.89 -22.24
CA GLY A 58 -14.14 15.02 -23.68
C GLY A 58 -12.77 15.58 -24.09
N THR A 59 -11.97 16.09 -23.15
CA THR A 59 -10.66 16.71 -23.44
C THR A 59 -9.51 15.80 -23.00
N THR A 60 -8.47 15.69 -23.83
CA THR A 60 -7.25 14.94 -23.49
C THR A 60 -6.32 15.79 -22.62
N TYR A 61 -5.83 15.19 -21.54
CA TYR A 61 -4.88 15.80 -20.60
C TYR A 61 -3.63 14.94 -20.47
N ARG A 62 -2.52 15.60 -20.14
CA ARG A 62 -1.24 14.98 -19.80
C ARG A 62 -0.72 15.56 -18.50
N THR A 63 -0.11 14.72 -17.67
CA THR A 63 0.43 15.11 -16.38
C THR A 63 1.57 14.20 -15.95
N SER A 64 2.38 14.69 -15.01
CA SER A 64 3.43 13.90 -14.37
C SER A 64 2.86 13.04 -13.23
N MET A 65 3.65 12.06 -12.75
CA MET A 65 3.24 11.24 -11.60
C MET A 65 3.10 12.09 -10.33
N ALA A 66 4.00 13.05 -10.15
CA ALA A 66 3.98 13.97 -9.02
C ALA A 66 2.73 14.88 -9.04
N GLN A 67 2.43 15.48 -10.19
CA GLN A 67 1.24 16.31 -10.35
C GLN A 67 -0.05 15.49 -10.18
N PHE A 68 -0.09 14.28 -10.73
CA PHE A 68 -1.23 13.38 -10.53
C PHE A 68 -1.51 13.17 -9.03
N GLY A 69 -0.48 12.89 -8.24
CA GLY A 69 -0.59 12.70 -6.80
C GLY A 69 -1.20 13.89 -6.07
N SER A 70 -0.76 15.10 -6.43
CA SER A 70 -1.32 16.34 -5.86
C SER A 70 -2.77 16.59 -6.30
N ILE A 71 -3.07 16.43 -7.59
CA ILE A 71 -4.42 16.66 -8.15
C ILE A 71 -5.47 15.76 -7.48
N ILE A 72 -5.13 14.48 -7.24
CA ILE A 72 -6.04 13.57 -6.54
C ILE A 72 -6.00 13.75 -5.01
N GLY A 73 -5.22 14.71 -4.51
CA GLY A 73 -5.15 15.11 -3.11
C GLY A 73 -4.51 14.08 -2.20
N LEU A 74 -3.43 13.41 -2.64
CA LEU A 74 -2.57 12.60 -1.76
C LEU A 74 -1.64 13.46 -0.90
N TYR A 75 -1.25 14.61 -1.44
CA TYR A 75 -0.39 15.62 -0.84
C TYR A 75 -0.69 16.97 -1.53
N LYS A 76 -0.12 18.06 -1.04
CA LYS A 76 -0.26 19.38 -1.67
C LYS A 76 0.77 19.59 -2.78
N ASP A 77 0.51 20.56 -3.66
CA ASP A 77 1.43 20.88 -4.77
C ASP A 77 2.84 21.22 -4.29
N GLU A 78 2.98 21.88 -3.12
CA GLU A 78 4.30 22.24 -2.58
C GLU A 78 5.10 21.04 -2.07
N GLU A 79 4.43 19.91 -1.83
CA GLU A 79 5.03 18.66 -1.36
C GLU A 79 5.38 17.73 -2.54
N ALA A 80 4.96 18.08 -3.76
CA ALA A 80 5.22 17.29 -4.95
C ALA A 80 6.73 17.20 -5.20
N GLY A 81 7.25 15.97 -5.25
CA GLY A 81 8.67 15.72 -5.52
C GLY A 81 9.56 15.45 -4.33
N ASN A 82 9.03 15.54 -3.11
CA ASN A 82 9.77 15.10 -1.92
C ASN A 82 10.06 13.58 -2.00
N GLU A 83 11.14 13.13 -1.35
CA GLU A 83 11.54 11.71 -1.39
C GLU A 83 10.40 10.79 -0.94
N GLU A 84 9.60 11.20 0.05
CA GLU A 84 8.38 10.51 0.52
C GLU A 84 7.32 10.30 -0.58
N ASN A 85 7.31 11.15 -1.61
CA ASN A 85 6.29 11.24 -2.65
C ASN A 85 6.74 10.73 -4.03
N THR A 86 8.04 10.73 -4.32
CA THR A 86 8.61 10.36 -5.64
C THR A 86 9.80 9.40 -5.56
N GLY A 87 10.15 8.89 -4.37
CA GLY A 87 11.31 8.00 -4.15
C GLY A 87 11.25 6.64 -4.87
N GLY A 88 10.19 6.37 -5.62
CA GLY A 88 9.98 5.15 -6.38
C GLY A 88 9.72 3.92 -5.50
N LEU A 89 8.95 2.97 -6.03
CA LEU A 89 8.79 1.65 -5.42
C LEU A 89 9.75 0.67 -6.11
N ARG A 90 10.91 0.39 -5.52
CA ARG A 90 11.84 -0.61 -6.08
C ARG A 90 11.35 -2.02 -5.80
N ASP A 91 11.37 -2.87 -6.82
CA ASP A 91 11.17 -4.30 -6.63
C ASP A 91 12.34 -4.91 -5.83
N LEU A 92 12.01 -5.68 -4.80
CA LEU A 92 12.98 -6.46 -4.04
C LEU A 92 13.37 -7.71 -4.83
N ASP A 93 14.63 -8.10 -4.82
CA ASP A 93 15.08 -9.39 -5.35
C ASP A 93 14.65 -10.57 -4.43
N ALA A 94 14.97 -11.80 -4.81
CA ALA A 94 14.55 -12.98 -4.05
C ALA A 94 15.12 -13.02 -2.62
N THR A 95 16.38 -12.63 -2.45
CA THR A 95 17.08 -12.61 -1.15
C THR A 95 16.52 -11.47 -0.29
N GLU A 96 16.35 -10.29 -0.88
CA GLU A 96 15.77 -9.13 -0.22
C GLU A 96 14.33 -9.38 0.23
N ARG A 97 13.53 -10.11 -0.56
CA ARG A 97 12.17 -10.53 -0.15
C ARG A 97 12.20 -11.43 1.07
N GLN A 98 13.12 -12.40 1.13
CA GLN A 98 13.21 -13.26 2.31
C GLN A 98 13.62 -12.46 3.55
N ALA A 99 14.62 -11.58 3.42
CA ALA A 99 15.05 -10.70 4.50
C ALA A 99 13.91 -9.77 4.98
N ALA A 100 13.18 -9.16 4.05
CA ALA A 100 12.03 -8.32 4.35
C ALA A 100 10.91 -9.09 5.06
N TRP A 101 10.60 -10.31 4.60
CA TRP A 101 9.59 -11.16 5.23
C TRP A 101 9.99 -11.58 6.64
N ALA A 102 11.27 -11.95 6.86
CA ALA A 102 11.76 -12.36 8.17
C ALA A 102 11.56 -11.27 9.25
N GLN A 103 11.52 -9.98 8.87
CA GLN A 103 11.26 -8.87 9.80
C GLN A 103 9.80 -8.80 10.29
N ILE A 104 8.83 -9.20 9.48
CA ILE A 104 7.39 -8.95 9.74
C ILE A 104 6.52 -10.21 9.81
N GLY A 105 7.03 -11.34 9.32
CA GLY A 105 6.29 -12.59 9.18
C GLY A 105 6.98 -13.79 9.82
N GLU A 106 6.40 -14.96 9.56
CA GLU A 106 6.86 -16.27 10.03
C GLU A 106 7.09 -17.24 8.85
N GLY A 107 8.09 -18.09 8.96
CA GLY A 107 8.43 -19.10 7.95
C GLY A 107 9.06 -18.53 6.67
N ILE A 108 9.16 -19.38 5.64
CA ILE A 108 9.75 -19.02 4.35
C ILE A 108 8.72 -18.28 3.50
N TYR A 109 9.13 -17.16 2.89
CA TYR A 109 8.27 -16.41 1.99
C TYR A 109 8.14 -17.08 0.63
N ASN A 110 6.91 -17.19 0.15
CA ASN A 110 6.57 -17.57 -1.21
C ASN A 110 5.42 -16.67 -1.68
N SER A 111 5.66 -15.89 -2.72
CA SER A 111 4.72 -14.89 -3.22
C SER A 111 3.41 -15.44 -3.77
N SER A 112 3.31 -16.74 -4.06
CA SER A 112 2.08 -17.37 -4.55
C SER A 112 1.24 -17.99 -3.43
N SER A 113 1.83 -18.27 -2.25
CA SER A 113 1.17 -19.09 -1.22
C SER A 113 1.25 -18.53 0.20
N THR A 114 2.20 -17.64 0.51
CA THR A 114 2.34 -17.07 1.86
C THR A 114 1.11 -16.25 2.22
N LYS A 115 0.42 -16.69 3.27
CA LYS A 115 -0.80 -16.06 3.78
C LYS A 115 -0.47 -14.94 4.77
N SER A 116 -1.30 -13.91 4.76
CA SER A 116 -1.27 -12.77 5.69
C SER A 116 -1.46 -13.18 7.15
N THR A 117 -2.09 -14.33 7.41
CA THR A 117 -2.13 -14.94 8.75
C THR A 117 -0.72 -15.22 9.31
N LYS A 118 0.31 -15.36 8.45
CA LYS A 118 1.70 -15.51 8.85
C LYS A 118 2.42 -14.20 9.18
N LEU A 119 1.76 -13.04 9.07
CA LEU A 119 2.29 -11.78 9.61
C LEU A 119 2.20 -11.82 11.14
N ARG A 120 3.31 -11.55 11.83
CA ARG A 120 3.39 -11.69 13.30
C ARG A 120 2.51 -10.68 14.02
N ASP A 121 2.54 -9.43 13.58
CA ASP A 121 1.77 -8.33 14.16
C ASP A 121 0.39 -8.22 13.47
N PRO A 122 -0.73 -8.34 14.21
CA PRO A 122 -2.08 -8.18 13.68
C PRO A 122 -2.34 -6.80 13.04
N LEU A 123 -1.67 -5.74 13.48
CA LEU A 123 -1.75 -4.44 12.83
C LEU A 123 -1.26 -4.50 11.38
N TYR A 124 -0.21 -5.28 11.09
CA TYR A 124 0.26 -5.50 9.72
C TYR A 124 -0.71 -6.35 8.91
N ARG A 125 -1.45 -7.27 9.53
CA ARG A 125 -2.55 -8.01 8.86
C ARG A 125 -3.67 -7.07 8.46
N TYR A 126 -4.05 -6.18 9.39
CA TYR A 126 -5.07 -5.16 9.13
C TYR A 126 -4.61 -4.19 8.03
N ILE A 127 -3.37 -3.70 8.08
CA ILE A 127 -2.81 -2.84 7.04
C ILE A 127 -2.74 -3.59 5.70
N HIS A 128 -2.29 -4.84 5.67
CA HIS A 128 -2.30 -5.67 4.46
C HIS A 128 -3.71 -5.77 3.87
N ARG A 129 -4.74 -5.91 4.71
CA ARG A 129 -6.13 -5.93 4.27
C ARG A 129 -6.56 -4.59 3.68
N LEU A 130 -6.22 -3.47 4.32
CA LEU A 130 -6.47 -2.14 3.78
C LEU A 130 -5.77 -1.93 2.43
N LEU A 131 -4.51 -2.35 2.30
CA LEU A 131 -3.75 -2.32 1.04
C LEU A 131 -4.44 -3.15 -0.05
N THR A 132 -4.86 -4.36 0.30
CA THR A 132 -5.54 -5.29 -0.60
C THR A 132 -6.84 -4.71 -1.15
N TYR A 133 -7.62 -4.01 -0.31
CA TYR A 133 -8.92 -3.44 -0.70
C TYR A 133 -8.82 -2.06 -1.35
N SER A 134 -7.87 -1.24 -0.92
CA SER A 134 -7.81 0.18 -1.32
C SER A 134 -6.85 0.39 -2.49
N LEU A 135 -5.63 -0.15 -2.39
CA LEU A 135 -4.56 0.10 -3.34
C LEU A 135 -4.42 -0.99 -4.39
N ASN A 136 -4.66 -2.26 -4.03
CA ASN A 136 -4.52 -3.39 -4.95
C ASN A 136 -5.87 -3.91 -5.48
N GLN A 137 -6.97 -3.49 -4.85
CA GLN A 137 -8.38 -3.83 -5.14
C GLN A 137 -8.62 -5.31 -5.50
N ARG A 138 -7.94 -6.22 -4.80
CA ARG A 138 -8.18 -7.67 -4.91
C ARG A 138 -9.35 -8.03 -3.99
N HIS A 139 -10.58 -7.82 -4.47
CA HIS A 139 -11.82 -8.01 -3.71
C HIS A 139 -11.97 -9.42 -3.10
N ASP A 140 -11.40 -10.44 -3.76
CA ASP A 140 -11.45 -11.85 -3.32
C ASP A 140 -10.05 -12.41 -3.05
N SER A 141 -9.18 -11.59 -2.45
CA SER A 141 -7.84 -12.04 -2.08
C SER A 141 -7.94 -13.16 -1.05
N SER A 142 -7.37 -14.32 -1.39
CA SER A 142 -7.21 -15.49 -0.52
C SER A 142 -6.27 -15.24 0.69
N GLY A 143 -6.03 -13.98 1.03
CA GLY A 143 -5.14 -13.52 2.07
C GLY A 143 -3.66 -13.61 1.70
N VAL A 144 -3.30 -13.90 0.44
CA VAL A 144 -1.88 -14.03 0.03
C VAL A 144 -1.18 -12.67 0.05
N VAL A 145 -0.02 -12.63 0.70
CA VAL A 145 0.90 -11.49 0.67
C VAL A 145 1.76 -11.63 -0.58
N GLY A 146 1.38 -10.90 -1.63
CA GLY A 146 2.14 -10.89 -2.89
C GLY A 146 3.40 -10.03 -2.80
N VAL A 147 4.26 -10.09 -3.82
CA VAL A 147 5.53 -9.32 -3.83
C VAL A 147 5.32 -7.84 -3.53
N ARG A 148 4.31 -7.21 -4.14
CA ARG A 148 4.03 -5.78 -3.94
C ARG A 148 3.52 -5.48 -2.53
N ASP A 149 2.71 -6.36 -1.97
CA ASP A 149 2.28 -6.21 -0.58
C ASP A 149 3.48 -6.23 0.34
N LEU A 150 4.40 -7.18 0.13
CA LEU A 150 5.61 -7.30 0.91
C LEU A 150 6.48 -6.04 0.79
N VAL A 151 6.66 -5.50 -0.42
CA VAL A 151 7.43 -4.25 -0.61
C VAL A 151 6.82 -3.10 0.19
N VAL A 152 5.49 -2.91 0.10
CA VAL A 152 4.80 -1.84 0.82
C VAL A 152 4.89 -2.05 2.34
N LEU A 153 4.65 -3.27 2.83
CA LEU A 153 4.76 -3.61 4.25
C LEU A 153 6.19 -3.45 4.77
N HIS A 154 7.20 -3.78 3.96
CA HIS A 154 8.60 -3.57 4.27
C HIS A 154 8.93 -2.07 4.39
N CYS A 155 8.42 -1.23 3.48
CA CYS A 155 8.59 0.22 3.57
C CYS A 155 7.93 0.78 4.84
N ILE A 156 6.70 0.37 5.16
CA ILE A 156 6.01 0.76 6.40
C ILE A 156 6.85 0.35 7.63
N HIS A 157 7.37 -0.88 7.66
CA HIS A 157 8.16 -1.37 8.78
C HIS A 157 9.46 -0.60 8.98
N ASN A 158 10.16 -0.29 7.90
CA ASN A 158 11.46 0.36 7.94
C ASN A 158 11.40 1.89 7.82
N ARG A 159 10.20 2.48 7.87
CA ARG A 159 9.97 3.92 7.68
C ARG A 159 10.58 4.48 6.40
N LYS A 160 10.53 3.67 5.34
CA LYS A 160 11.03 4.08 4.02
C LYS A 160 9.93 4.81 3.24
N PRO A 161 10.29 5.84 2.46
CA PRO A 161 9.42 6.47 1.48
C PRO A 161 8.62 5.48 0.63
N LEU A 162 7.40 5.88 0.28
CA LEU A 162 6.52 5.09 -0.58
C LEU A 162 5.89 5.98 -1.64
N ASP A 163 6.25 5.74 -2.91
CA ASP A 163 5.64 6.43 -4.04
C ASP A 163 4.21 5.90 -4.29
N VAL A 164 3.26 6.43 -3.51
CA VAL A 164 1.84 6.11 -3.60
C VAL A 164 1.23 6.54 -4.94
N PRO A 165 1.55 7.72 -5.52
CA PRO A 165 1.10 8.06 -6.86
C PRO A 165 1.47 7.00 -7.90
N TYR A 166 2.75 6.57 -7.92
CA TYR A 166 3.20 5.49 -8.79
C TYR A 166 2.45 4.19 -8.53
N LEU A 167 2.27 3.80 -7.27
CA LEU A 167 1.56 2.57 -6.91
C LEU A 167 0.11 2.58 -7.42
N LEU A 168 -0.61 3.70 -7.26
CA LEU A 168 -1.96 3.87 -7.80
C LEU A 168 -1.98 3.80 -9.33
N LEU A 169 -1.15 4.60 -10.01
CA LEU A 169 -1.09 4.64 -11.47
C LEU A 169 -0.75 3.27 -12.06
N ARG A 170 0.19 2.55 -11.44
CA ARG A 170 0.56 1.20 -11.86
C ARG A 170 -0.58 0.21 -11.69
N ASN A 171 -1.30 0.26 -10.56
CA ASN A 171 -2.43 -0.64 -10.34
C ASN A 171 -3.63 -0.28 -11.24
N MET A 172 -3.86 1.00 -11.52
CA MET A 172 -4.80 1.43 -12.55
C MET A 172 -4.41 0.89 -13.93
N HIS A 173 -3.14 0.97 -14.30
CA HIS A 173 -2.64 0.46 -15.59
C HIS A 173 -2.86 -1.04 -15.73
N LEU A 174 -2.61 -1.81 -14.67
CA LEU A 174 -2.83 -3.26 -14.69
C LEU A 174 -4.30 -3.65 -14.71
N ASN A 175 -5.17 -2.87 -14.07
CA ASN A 175 -6.62 -3.05 -14.18
C ASN A 175 -7.09 -2.83 -15.63
N ARG A 176 -6.52 -1.83 -16.33
CA ARG A 176 -6.79 -1.62 -17.77
C ARG A 176 -6.32 -2.79 -18.64
N LEU A 177 -5.17 -3.40 -18.32
CA LEU A 177 -4.60 -4.51 -19.07
C LEU A 177 -5.19 -5.89 -18.73
N ALA A 178 -6.13 -5.96 -17.78
CA ALA A 178 -6.72 -7.23 -17.38
C ALA A 178 -7.43 -7.90 -18.56
N SER A 179 -7.03 -9.13 -18.88
CA SER A 179 -7.58 -9.92 -19.98
C SER A 179 -8.89 -10.63 -19.63
N ALA A 180 -9.15 -10.85 -18.34
CA ALA A 180 -10.40 -11.42 -17.84
C ALA A 180 -11.37 -10.30 -17.42
N PRO A 181 -12.70 -10.54 -17.49
CA PRO A 181 -13.68 -9.62 -16.93
C PRO A 181 -13.40 -9.40 -15.45
N THR A 182 -12.87 -8.22 -15.11
CA THR A 182 -12.58 -7.82 -13.72
C THR A 182 -13.35 -6.54 -13.42
N PRO A 183 -13.79 -6.33 -12.17
CA PRO A 183 -14.38 -5.06 -11.79
C PRO A 183 -13.41 -3.91 -12.08
N ILE A 184 -13.94 -2.80 -12.61
CA ILE A 184 -13.16 -1.58 -12.78
C ILE A 184 -13.04 -0.89 -11.42
N PHE A 185 -11.80 -0.62 -11.06
CA PHE A 185 -11.41 -0.20 -9.73
C PHE A 185 -10.98 1.28 -9.72
N PHE A 186 -10.67 1.83 -8.55
CA PHE A 186 -10.15 3.20 -8.37
C PHE A 186 -11.04 4.36 -8.85
N GLY A 187 -12.32 4.13 -9.16
CA GLY A 187 -13.24 5.19 -9.62
C GLY A 187 -13.37 6.38 -8.64
N GLY A 188 -13.06 6.17 -7.36
CA GLY A 188 -12.99 7.23 -6.36
C GLY A 188 -11.86 8.24 -6.58
N TRP A 189 -10.69 7.78 -7.02
CA TRP A 189 -9.55 8.64 -7.35
C TRP A 189 -9.77 9.32 -8.70
N VAL A 190 -10.34 8.59 -9.67
CA VAL A 190 -10.77 9.15 -10.97
C VAL A 190 -11.79 10.27 -10.76
N TYR A 191 -12.71 10.14 -9.82
CA TYR A 191 -13.64 11.23 -9.49
C TYR A 191 -12.93 12.51 -9.04
N ARG A 192 -11.90 12.41 -8.20
CA ARG A 192 -11.11 13.58 -7.78
C ARG A 192 -10.40 14.23 -8.96
N LEU A 193 -9.83 13.42 -9.85
CA LEU A 193 -9.23 13.88 -11.10
C LEU A 193 -10.24 14.64 -11.97
N PHE A 194 -11.45 14.08 -12.14
CA PHE A 194 -12.50 14.73 -12.91
C PHE A 194 -12.98 16.02 -12.26
N LYS A 195 -13.12 16.05 -10.93
CA LYS A 195 -13.49 17.27 -10.20
C LYS A 195 -12.48 18.40 -10.40
N HIS A 196 -11.21 18.08 -10.63
CA HIS A 196 -10.17 19.06 -10.91
C HIS A 196 -10.27 19.63 -12.33
N PHE A 197 -10.48 18.78 -13.34
CA PHE A 197 -10.42 19.18 -14.75
C PHE A 197 -11.77 19.51 -15.40
N ALA A 198 -12.88 19.01 -14.84
CA ALA A 198 -14.18 19.10 -15.48
C ALA A 198 -15.33 19.33 -14.47
N ASN A 199 -16.38 19.97 -14.96
CA ASN A 199 -17.64 20.05 -14.22
C ASN A 199 -18.41 18.74 -14.37
N ILE A 200 -18.50 17.98 -13.27
CA ILE A 200 -19.27 16.74 -13.23
C ILE A 200 -20.77 17.11 -13.12
N PRO A 201 -21.63 16.66 -14.05
CA PRO A 201 -23.06 16.90 -13.95
C PRO A 201 -23.64 16.32 -12.65
N LYS A 202 -24.46 17.10 -11.93
CA LYS A 202 -25.13 16.66 -10.69
C LYS A 202 -25.94 15.37 -10.86
N SER A 203 -26.45 15.11 -12.08
CA SER A 203 -27.17 13.88 -12.42
C SER A 203 -26.30 12.62 -12.29
N PHE A 204 -24.97 12.74 -12.38
CA PHE A 204 -24.03 11.61 -12.26
C PHE A 204 -23.59 11.37 -10.81
N GLU A 205 -23.83 12.30 -9.88
CA GLU A 205 -23.36 12.23 -8.50
C GLU A 205 -24.11 11.20 -7.61
N ARG A 206 -25.07 10.44 -8.16
CA ARG A 206 -25.85 9.44 -7.42
C ARG A 206 -25.14 8.09 -7.21
N SER A 207 -23.87 7.97 -7.57
CA SER A 207 -23.12 6.71 -7.53
C SER A 207 -22.54 6.40 -6.13
N PRO A 208 -22.46 5.12 -5.72
CA PRO A 208 -22.02 4.69 -4.39
C PRO A 208 -20.53 4.99 -4.11
N TRP A 209 -20.15 4.88 -2.83
CA TRP A 209 -18.76 4.99 -2.38
C TRP A 209 -17.96 3.71 -2.70
N SER A 210 -16.66 3.82 -2.97
CA SER A 210 -15.78 2.64 -2.98
C SER A 210 -15.68 2.10 -1.54
N GLY A 211 -16.11 0.85 -1.31
CA GLY A 211 -16.22 0.23 0.02
C GLY A 211 -14.91 0.18 0.81
N ARG A 212 -15.01 0.11 2.15
CA ARG A 212 -13.88 -0.07 3.08
C ARG A 212 -13.89 -1.46 3.70
N VAL A 213 -12.77 -1.86 4.30
CA VAL A 213 -12.71 -2.98 5.24
C VAL A 213 -13.57 -2.61 6.46
N ASP A 214 -14.59 -3.42 6.74
CA ASP A 214 -15.51 -3.23 7.86
C ASP A 214 -15.32 -4.32 8.94
N TYR A 215 -16.04 -4.16 10.06
CA TYR A 215 -16.01 -5.08 11.19
C TYR A 215 -16.35 -6.52 10.79
N HIS A 216 -17.34 -6.73 9.92
CA HIS A 216 -17.76 -8.07 9.50
C HIS A 216 -16.66 -8.78 8.70
N ILE A 217 -15.97 -8.04 7.82
CA ILE A 217 -14.81 -8.55 7.09
C ILE A 217 -13.66 -8.88 8.04
N CYS A 218 -13.37 -8.01 9.01
CA CYS A 218 -12.32 -8.26 10.01
C CYS A 218 -12.61 -9.50 10.86
N ARG A 219 -13.87 -9.71 11.25
CA ARG A 219 -14.32 -10.90 12.00
C ARG A 219 -14.21 -12.18 11.17
N ALA A 220 -14.67 -12.17 9.93
CA ALA A 220 -14.61 -13.32 9.03
C ALA A 220 -13.17 -13.81 8.76
N MET A 221 -12.18 -12.95 8.96
CA MET A 221 -10.77 -13.23 8.75
C MET A 221 -9.99 -13.61 10.03
N ASN A 222 -10.67 -13.75 11.18
CA ASN A 222 -10.03 -13.97 12.48
C ASN A 222 -8.95 -12.90 12.78
N LEU A 223 -9.28 -11.63 12.51
CA LEU A 223 -8.42 -10.50 12.87
C LEU A 223 -8.77 -9.92 14.23
N LEU A 224 -9.94 -10.26 14.76
CA LEU A 224 -10.50 -9.68 15.98
C LEU A 224 -10.62 -10.75 17.08
N TYR A 225 -10.17 -10.39 18.27
CA TYR A 225 -10.47 -11.11 19.50
C TYR A 225 -11.61 -10.36 20.20
N GLU A 226 -12.72 -11.07 20.42
CA GLU A 226 -13.90 -10.58 21.14
C GLU A 226 -13.84 -11.19 22.55
N ALA A 227 -13.64 -10.36 23.57
CA ALA A 227 -13.65 -10.77 24.97
C ALA A 227 -15.09 -11.03 25.45
N GLU A 228 -15.25 -11.79 26.54
CA GLU A 228 -16.57 -12.09 27.14
C GLU A 228 -17.32 -10.82 27.57
N ASP A 229 -16.60 -9.74 27.89
CA ASP A 229 -17.16 -8.44 28.26
C ASP A 229 -17.57 -7.57 27.04
N GLY A 230 -17.43 -8.11 25.83
CA GLY A 230 -17.74 -7.40 24.58
C GLY A 230 -16.63 -6.49 24.06
N THR A 231 -15.49 -6.41 24.75
CA THR A 231 -14.33 -5.66 24.27
C THR A 231 -13.71 -6.34 23.05
N VAL A 232 -13.43 -5.54 22.02
CA VAL A 232 -12.80 -6.02 20.79
C VAL A 232 -11.36 -5.55 20.71
N SER A 233 -10.44 -6.49 20.51
CA SER A 233 -9.03 -6.23 20.26
C SER A 233 -8.55 -6.96 19.01
N PHE A 234 -7.34 -6.70 18.54
CA PHE A 234 -6.78 -7.53 17.47
C PHE A 234 -6.35 -8.90 17.99
N GLN A 235 -6.44 -9.93 17.14
CA GLN A 235 -6.18 -11.31 17.49
C GLN A 235 -4.79 -11.79 17.03
N ARG A 236 -4.08 -12.55 17.87
CA ARG A 236 -2.86 -13.29 17.50
C ARG A 236 -3.22 -14.52 16.66
N THR A 237 -2.24 -15.07 15.94
CA THR A 237 -2.37 -16.29 15.11
C THR A 237 -2.89 -17.53 15.87
N GLN A 238 -2.86 -17.53 17.20
CA GLN A 238 -3.26 -18.64 18.07
C GLN A 238 -4.61 -18.42 18.78
N GLY A 239 -5.37 -17.40 18.40
CA GLY A 239 -6.71 -17.19 18.95
C GLY A 239 -6.82 -16.23 20.13
N TYR A 240 -5.70 -15.79 20.70
CA TYR A 240 -5.64 -14.92 21.88
C TYR A 240 -5.66 -13.42 21.52
N ALA A 241 -6.07 -12.58 22.48
CA ALA A 241 -5.93 -11.14 22.42
C ALA A 241 -4.46 -10.73 22.20
N TRP A 242 -4.21 -9.77 21.32
CA TRP A 242 -2.86 -9.30 21.04
C TRP A 242 -2.46 -8.14 21.96
N ASN A 243 -1.29 -8.27 22.61
CA ASN A 243 -0.74 -7.25 23.51
C ASN A 243 0.40 -6.45 22.84
N PRO A 244 0.25 -5.13 22.64
CA PRO A 244 1.29 -4.29 22.03
C PRO A 244 2.59 -4.17 22.82
N GLN A 245 2.58 -4.42 24.12
CA GLN A 245 3.78 -4.30 24.97
C GLN A 245 4.70 -5.52 24.81
N GLU A 246 4.17 -6.67 24.42
CA GLU A 246 4.96 -7.88 24.13
C GLU A 246 5.77 -7.75 22.82
N ALA A 247 5.27 -6.98 21.85
CA ALA A 247 5.91 -6.80 20.55
C ALA A 247 7.16 -5.89 20.58
N LEU A 248 7.44 -5.22 21.71
CA LEU A 248 8.64 -4.41 21.91
C LEU A 248 9.89 -5.24 22.25
N VAL A 249 9.73 -6.55 22.52
CA VAL A 249 10.86 -7.47 22.58
C VAL A 249 11.24 -7.83 21.14
N LEU A 250 11.94 -6.91 20.47
CA LEU A 250 12.74 -7.23 19.29
C LEU A 250 13.66 -8.38 19.70
N HIS A 251 13.33 -9.60 19.29
CA HIS A 251 14.27 -10.70 19.37
C HIS A 251 15.55 -10.21 18.70
N ALA A 252 16.64 -10.15 19.45
CA ALA A 252 17.97 -10.01 18.88
C ALA A 252 18.08 -11.02 17.73
N PRO A 253 18.69 -10.64 16.59
CA PRO A 253 18.87 -11.57 15.49
C PRO A 253 19.49 -12.86 16.02
N PRO A 254 19.08 -14.04 15.52
CA PRO A 254 19.61 -15.31 15.98
C PRO A 254 21.15 -15.29 15.93
N PRO A 255 21.86 -15.88 16.90
CA PRO A 255 23.31 -15.74 17.11
C PRO A 255 24.20 -16.36 16.01
N GLN A 256 23.73 -16.50 14.78
CA GLN A 256 24.44 -17.15 13.66
C GLN A 256 24.88 -16.21 12.54
N TYR A 257 24.75 -14.89 12.70
CA TYR A 257 25.39 -13.92 11.79
C TYR A 257 26.26 -12.94 12.56
N GLN A 258 27.28 -13.47 13.24
CA GLN A 258 28.46 -12.66 13.57
C GLN A 258 29.34 -12.64 12.33
N TYR A 259 29.32 -11.54 11.58
CA TYR A 259 30.38 -11.26 10.62
C TYR A 259 31.69 -11.14 11.42
N PRO A 260 32.77 -11.84 11.03
CA PRO A 260 34.04 -11.65 11.70
C PRO A 260 34.47 -10.18 11.54
N PRO A 261 35.04 -9.56 12.58
CA PRO A 261 35.50 -8.18 12.49
C PRO A 261 36.57 -8.09 11.40
N GLN A 262 36.36 -7.18 10.45
CA GLN A 262 37.42 -6.76 9.54
C GLN A 262 38.51 -6.10 10.40
N GLY A 263 39.60 -6.84 10.61
CA GLY A 263 40.81 -6.31 11.20
C GLY A 263 41.47 -5.36 10.21
N GLU A 264 41.53 -4.08 10.56
CA GLU A 264 42.56 -3.18 10.05
C GLU A 264 43.81 -3.27 10.93
N GLN A 265 44.93 -2.85 10.33
CA GLN A 265 46.33 -2.81 10.79
C GLN A 265 47.09 -4.10 10.46
N GLY A 266 48.22 -4.07 9.78
CA GLY A 266 49.13 -2.99 9.44
C GLY A 266 50.43 -3.63 8.93
N GLN A 267 51.21 -2.85 8.21
CA GLN A 267 52.48 -3.21 7.57
C GLN A 267 53.51 -3.89 8.51
N SER A 268 54.39 -4.72 7.91
CA SER A 268 55.87 -4.65 8.00
C SER A 268 56.59 -5.99 8.25
N SER A 269 57.25 -6.46 7.19
CA SER A 269 58.65 -6.93 7.12
C SER A 269 59.11 -8.32 7.62
N SER A 270 59.94 -8.91 6.75
CA SER A 270 61.10 -9.80 7.02
C SER A 270 60.87 -11.30 7.19
N GLN A 271 61.07 -12.08 6.11
CA GLN A 271 62.32 -12.82 5.82
C GLN A 271 62.28 -13.41 4.42
#